data_AF-A0A837HDM1-F1
#
_entry.id   AF-A0A837HDM1-F1
#
_cell.length_a   1.000
_cell.length_b   1.000
_cell.length_c   1.000
_cell.angle_alpha   90.00
_cell.angle_beta   90.00
_cell.angle_gamma   90.00
#
_symmetry.space_group_name_H-M   'P 1'
#
loop_
_entity.id
_entity.type
_entity.pdbx_description
1 polymer ?
#
loop_
_entity_poly.entity_id
_entity_poly.type
_entity_poly.pdbx_seq_one_letter_code
_entity_poly.pdbx_strand_id
1 'polypeptide(L)'
;MDETTWNKILSNIKPISPSIEALLRSSQLKNLDGDKLKLAVYYKFHKDKLEENKNKKLIEDSILSILSKQITIEIGLVDVPAKSELTESLNQNIMTAAEEIFQ
;
A
#
# COMPACT_ATOMS: atom_id res chain seq x y z
N MET A 1 -1.76 -8.49 -14.59
CA MET A 1 -2.93 -8.62 -13.71
C MET A 1 -3.97 -7.62 -14.18
N ASP A 2 -5.22 -8.04 -14.32
CA ASP A 2 -6.32 -7.18 -14.77
C ASP A 2 -6.77 -6.21 -13.67
N GLU A 3 -7.25 -5.04 -14.08
CA GLU A 3 -7.71 -3.97 -13.17
C GLU A 3 -8.85 -4.43 -12.24
N THR A 4 -9.76 -5.27 -12.75
CA THR A 4 -10.89 -5.81 -11.97
C THR A 4 -10.42 -6.67 -10.79
N THR A 5 -9.41 -7.49 -11.01
CA THR A 5 -8.81 -8.33 -9.97
C THR A 5 -8.08 -7.48 -8.94
N TRP A 6 -7.35 -6.46 -9.39
CA TRP A 6 -6.68 -5.51 -8.50
C TRP A 6 -7.69 -4.76 -7.60
N ASN A 7 -8.79 -4.28 -8.18
CA ASN A 7 -9.87 -3.63 -7.42
C ASN A 7 -10.52 -4.56 -6.38
N LYS A 8 -10.63 -5.86 -6.66
CA LYS A 8 -11.08 -6.86 -5.66
C LYS A 8 -10.09 -6.97 -4.50
N ILE A 9 -8.78 -6.99 -4.78
CA ILE A 9 -7.74 -7.04 -3.75
C ILE A 9 -7.83 -5.82 -2.84
N LEU A 10 -7.92 -4.62 -3.42
CA LEU A 10 -8.12 -3.38 -2.67
C LEU A 10 -9.39 -3.42 -1.81
N SER A 11 -10.50 -3.91 -2.38
CA SER A 11 -11.78 -4.02 -1.66
C SER A 11 -11.73 -4.99 -0.48
N ASN A 12 -10.91 -6.04 -0.53
CA ASN A 12 -10.70 -7.00 0.56
C ASN A 12 -9.82 -6.42 1.67
N ILE A 13 -8.81 -5.61 1.30
CA ILE A 13 -7.90 -4.98 2.26
C ILE A 13 -8.56 -3.79 2.96
N LYS A 14 -9.43 -3.04 2.27
CA LYS A 14 -10.13 -1.86 2.77
C LYS A 14 -10.77 -2.03 4.17
N PRO A 15 -11.57 -3.08 4.46
CA PRO A 15 -12.16 -3.26 5.78
C PRO A 15 -11.14 -3.61 6.89
N ILE A 16 -9.96 -4.12 6.54
CA ILE A 16 -8.94 -4.55 7.51
C ILE A 16 -7.96 -3.40 7.78
N SER A 17 -7.53 -2.72 6.73
CA SER A 17 -6.67 -1.55 6.83
C SER A 17 -6.91 -0.58 5.66
N PRO A 18 -7.77 0.43 5.85
CA PRO A 18 -8.00 1.48 4.87
C PRO A 18 -6.70 2.22 4.48
N SER A 19 -5.77 2.36 5.43
CA SER A 19 -4.48 3.01 5.18
C SER A 19 -3.60 2.20 4.21
N ILE A 20 -3.57 0.87 4.33
CA ILE A 20 -2.82 0.02 3.40
C ILE A 20 -3.47 0.00 2.02
N GLU A 21 -4.81 -0.03 1.96
CA GLU A 21 -5.53 0.09 0.69
C GLU A 21 -5.20 1.40 -0.03
N ALA A 22 -5.21 2.54 0.68
CA ALA A 22 -4.83 3.83 0.11
C ALA A 22 -3.37 3.87 -0.36
N LEU A 23 -2.45 3.24 0.39
CA LEU A 23 -1.05 3.12 -0.02
C LEU A 23 -0.89 2.26 -1.28
N LEU A 24 -1.59 1.14 -1.37
CA LEU A 24 -1.58 0.30 -2.57
C LEU A 24 -2.20 1.02 -3.77
N ARG A 25 -3.29 1.77 -3.54
CA ARG A 25 -3.96 2.57 -4.57
C ARG A 25 -3.07 3.70 -5.11
N SER A 26 -2.21 4.28 -4.26
CA SER A 26 -1.20 5.27 -4.67
C SER A 26 0.09 4.64 -5.21
N SER A 27 0.29 3.34 -5.03
CA SER A 27 1.42 2.61 -5.59
C SER A 27 1.18 2.26 -7.06
N GLN A 28 2.27 2.16 -7.82
CA GLN A 28 2.22 1.69 -9.19
C GLN A 28 2.40 0.18 -9.25
N LEU A 29 1.40 -0.52 -9.76
CA LEU A 29 1.52 -1.92 -10.15
C LEU A 29 2.45 -2.02 -11.38
N LYS A 30 3.63 -2.62 -11.22
CA LYS A 30 4.62 -2.70 -12.31
C LYS A 30 4.42 -3.95 -13.15
N ASN A 31 4.55 -5.11 -12.52
CA ASN A 31 4.38 -6.38 -13.22
C ASN A 31 4.07 -7.51 -12.25
N LEU A 32 3.46 -8.57 -12.75
CA LEU A 32 3.32 -9.84 -12.04
C LEU A 32 4.19 -10.87 -12.77
N ASP A 33 5.32 -11.23 -12.15
CA ASP A 33 6.30 -12.16 -12.70
C ASP A 33 6.15 -13.52 -12.02
N GLY A 34 5.37 -14.41 -12.63
CA GLY A 34 5.01 -15.70 -12.04
C GLY A 34 4.26 -15.51 -10.71
N ASP A 35 4.94 -15.86 -9.61
CA ASP A 35 4.44 -15.77 -8.23
C ASP A 35 4.96 -14.52 -7.49
N LYS A 36 5.51 -13.54 -8.20
CA LYS A 36 6.02 -12.29 -7.61
C LYS A 36 5.30 -11.06 -8.16
N LEU A 37 4.63 -10.32 -7.28
CA LEU A 37 3.98 -9.06 -7.61
C LEU A 37 4.91 -7.89 -7.32
N LYS A 38 5.33 -7.20 -8.38
CA LYS A 38 6.19 -6.01 -8.28
C LYS A 38 5.34 -4.76 -8.18
N LEU A 39 5.45 -4.09 -7.05
CA LEU A 39 4.84 -2.81 -6.75
C LEU A 39 5.94 -1.75 -6.67
N ALA A 40 5.62 -0.52 -7.05
CA ALA A 40 6.55 0.59 -6.93
C ALA A 40 5.90 1.75 -6.17
N VAL A 41 6.63 2.30 -5.22
CA VAL A 41 6.22 3.48 -4.44
C VAL A 41 7.24 4.59 -4.60
N TYR A 42 6.76 5.81 -4.41
CA TYR A 42 7.54 7.04 -4.56
C TYR A 42 8.37 7.40 -3.32
N TYR A 43 7.94 6.94 -2.13
CA TYR A 43 8.54 7.34 -0.86
C TYR A 43 8.94 6.12 -0.04
N LYS A 44 10.11 6.23 0.61
CA LYS A 44 10.66 5.15 1.42
C LYS A 44 9.77 4.80 2.61
N PHE A 45 9.08 5.79 3.18
CA PHE A 45 8.10 5.56 4.24
C PHE A 45 6.94 4.66 3.81
N HIS A 46 6.40 4.84 2.59
CA HIS A 46 5.36 3.94 2.06
C HIS A 46 5.91 2.52 1.86
N LYS A 47 7.16 2.40 1.41
CA LYS A 47 7.85 1.12 1.25
C LYS A 47 7.98 0.40 2.60
N ASP A 48 8.53 1.06 3.61
CA ASP A 48 8.68 0.52 4.97
C ASP A 48 7.34 0.05 5.55
N LYS A 49 6.27 0.86 5.39
CA LYS A 49 4.93 0.51 5.87
C LYS A 49 4.39 -0.75 5.20
N LEU A 50 4.57 -0.88 3.89
CA LEU A 50 4.10 -2.04 3.11
C LEU A 50 4.96 -3.29 3.32
N GLU A 51 6.26 -3.12 3.60
CA GLU A 51 7.19 -4.21 3.89
C GLU A 51 7.08 -4.74 5.33
N GLU A 52 6.43 -4.00 6.22
CA GLU A 52 6.15 -4.48 7.58
C GLU A 52 5.45 -5.85 7.52
N ASN A 53 5.99 -6.83 8.25
CA ASN A 53 5.59 -8.24 8.14
C ASN A 53 4.07 -8.45 8.22
N LYS A 54 3.39 -7.71 9.13
CA LYS A 54 1.93 -7.74 9.28
C LYS A 54 1.20 -7.26 8.02
N ASN A 55 1.63 -6.13 7.46
CA ASN A 55 1.00 -5.53 6.28
C ASN A 55 1.33 -6.34 5.03
N LYS A 56 2.58 -6.80 4.91
CA LYS A 56 3.00 -7.68 3.82
C LYS A 56 2.14 -8.93 3.78
N LYS A 57 2.01 -9.62 4.92
CA LYS A 57 1.20 -10.83 5.03
C LYS A 57 -0.28 -10.59 4.74
N LEU A 58 -0.84 -9.48 5.21
CA LEU A 58 -2.23 -9.08 4.89
C LEU A 58 -2.47 -8.99 3.38
N ILE A 59 -1.54 -8.40 2.65
CA ILE A 59 -1.63 -8.23 1.20
C ILE A 59 -1.51 -9.59 0.51
N GLU A 60 -0.52 -10.40 0.91
CA GLU A 60 -0.31 -11.76 0.36
C GLU A 60 -1.52 -12.67 0.61
N ASP A 61 -2.10 -12.64 1.81
CA ASP A 61 -3.32 -13.40 2.17
C ASP A 61 -4.53 -12.92 1.35
N SER A 62 -4.65 -11.60 1.13
CA SER A 62 -5.72 -11.04 0.28
C SER A 62 -5.59 -11.49 -1.17
N ILE A 63 -4.36 -11.52 -1.69
CA ILE A 63 -4.06 -12.00 -3.04
C ILE A 63 -4.33 -13.50 -3.14
N LEU A 64 -3.89 -14.29 -2.15
CA LEU A 64 -4.14 -15.73 -2.07
C LEU A 64 -5.64 -16.03 -2.06
N SER A 65 -6.44 -15.27 -1.30
CA SER A 65 -7.89 -15.46 -1.24
C SER A 65 -8.58 -15.24 -2.59
N ILE A 66 -8.09 -14.28 -3.40
CA ILE A 66 -8.73 -13.88 -4.66
C ILE A 66 -8.21 -14.66 -5.86
N LEU A 67 -6.90 -14.90 -5.92
CA LEU A 67 -6.24 -15.60 -7.02
C LEU A 67 -6.06 -17.10 -6.75
N SER A 68 -6.27 -17.55 -5.51
CA SER A 68 -5.97 -18.92 -5.06
C SER A 68 -4.52 -19.34 -5.38
N LYS A 69 -3.62 -18.36 -5.40
CA LYS A 69 -2.19 -18.53 -5.68
C LYS A 69 -1.37 -17.79 -4.63
N GLN A 70 -0.29 -18.42 -4.18
CA GLN A 70 0.62 -17.80 -3.23
C GLN A 70 1.56 -16.88 -3.99
N ILE A 71 1.32 -15.57 -3.88
CA ILE A 71 2.09 -14.54 -4.57
C ILE A 71 2.83 -13.71 -3.53
N THR A 72 4.14 -13.57 -3.69
CA THR A 72 4.99 -12.70 -2.86
C THR A 72 5.02 -11.29 -3.43
N ILE A 73 4.87 -10.29 -2.56
CA ILE A 73 5.00 -8.88 -2.97
C ILE A 73 6.44 -8.38 -2.83
N GLU A 74 6.92 -7.74 -3.89
CA GLU A 74 8.19 -6.99 -3.92
C GLU A 74 7.89 -5.51 -4.13
N ILE A 75 8.29 -4.68 -3.16
CA ILE A 75 8.06 -3.24 -3.20
C ILE A 75 9.37 -2.54 -3.59
N GLY A 76 9.39 -1.90 -4.75
CA GLY A 76 10.49 -1.07 -5.24
C GLY A 76 10.27 0.41 -4.93
N LEU A 77 11.38 1.14 -4.85
CA LEU A 77 11.37 2.61 -4.89
C LEU A 77 11.53 3.06 -6.34
N VAL A 78 10.69 4.01 -6.76
CA VAL A 78 10.83 4.69 -8.05
C VAL A 78 10.92 6.19 -7.82
N ASP A 79 11.78 6.84 -8.58
CA ASP A 79 11.87 8.30 -8.59
C ASP A 79 10.54 8.89 -9.06
N VAL A 80 10.07 9.88 -8.31
CA VAL A 80 8.86 10.63 -8.66
C VAL A 80 9.20 11.44 -9.92
N PRO A 81 8.52 11.22 -11.07
CA PRO A 81 8.56 12.24 -12.10
C PRO A 81 7.95 13.49 -11.46
N ALA A 82 8.59 14.66 -11.61
CA ALA A 82 8.43 15.88 -10.81
C ALA A 82 7.02 16.55 -10.79
N LYS A 83 5.91 15.80 -10.86
CA LYS A 83 4.54 16.31 -11.01
C LYS A 83 3.43 15.38 -10.47
N SER A 84 3.54 14.84 -9.27
CA SER A 84 2.41 14.10 -8.65
C SER A 84 2.11 14.57 -7.23
N GLU A 85 1.11 15.45 -7.14
CA GLU A 85 0.57 16.18 -5.96
C GLU A 85 -0.23 15.29 -4.97
N LEU A 86 0.18 14.05 -4.67
CA LEU A 86 -0.66 13.12 -3.87
C LEU A 86 -0.14 12.78 -2.47
N THR A 87 0.94 13.38 -1.98
CA THR A 87 1.59 12.98 -0.72
C THR A 87 1.44 13.94 0.44
N GLU A 88 0.43 14.80 0.40
CA GLU A 88 0.14 15.75 1.47
C GLU A 88 -0.94 15.25 2.46
N SER A 89 -1.73 14.22 2.10
CA SER A 89 -2.94 13.86 2.85
C SER A 89 -2.75 13.00 4.10
N LEU A 90 -1.57 12.41 4.37
CA LEU A 90 -1.37 11.56 5.57
C LEU A 90 -0.45 12.15 6.65
N ASN A 91 0.36 13.18 6.34
CA ASN A 91 1.14 13.87 7.38
C ASN A 91 0.28 14.75 8.31
N GLN A 92 -1.00 14.96 7.97
CA GLN A 92 -1.94 15.76 8.76
C GLN A 92 -2.49 15.07 10.04
N ASN A 93 -2.08 13.83 10.34
CA ASN A 93 -2.57 13.12 11.54
C ASN A 93 -1.53 12.93 12.67
N ILE A 94 -0.34 13.56 12.60
CA ILE A 94 0.69 13.39 13.65
C ILE A 94 1.08 14.71 14.36
N MET A 95 0.52 15.87 14.00
CA MET A 95 0.79 17.12 14.74
C MET A 95 -0.50 17.92 14.92
N THR A 96 -1.25 17.66 15.99
CA THR A 96 -2.05 18.60 16.81
C THR A 96 -3.08 17.79 17.63
N ALA A 97 -2.65 17.26 18.77
CA ALA A 97 -3.49 17.02 19.97
C ALA A 97 -2.63 16.60 21.18
N ALA A 98 -1.40 17.12 21.26
CA ALA A 98 -0.65 17.17 22.52
C ALA A 98 -0.49 18.66 22.81
N GLU A 99 -0.83 19.09 24.03
CA GLU A 99 -1.21 20.46 24.43
C GLU A 99 -2.69 20.70 24.02
N GLU A 100 -3.69 20.55 24.89
CA GLU A 100 -3.86 21.24 26.17
C GLU A 100 -4.44 20.30 27.24
N ILE A 101 -3.56 19.77 28.07
CA ILE A 101 -3.87 19.40 29.45
C ILE A 101 -3.50 20.66 30.27
N PHE A 102 -4.41 21.15 31.12
CA PHE A 102 -4.33 22.33 32.01
C PHE A 102 -4.90 23.67 31.51
N GLN A 103 -6.23 23.83 31.65
CA GLN A 103 -6.80 24.87 32.52
C GLN A 103 -7.90 24.27 33.39
#